data_AF-A0A0G1PKR3-F1
#
_entry.id   AF-A0A0G1PKR3-F1
#
_cell.length_a   1.000
_cell.length_b   1.000
_cell.length_c   1.000
_cell.angle_alpha   90.00
_cell.angle_beta   90.00
_cell.angle_gamma   90.00
#
_symmetry.space_group_name_H-M   'P 1'
#
loop_
_entity.id
_entity.type
_entity.pdbx_description
1 polymer ?
#
loop_
_entity_poly.entity_id
_entity_poly.type
_entity_poly.pdbx_seq_one_letter_code
_entity_poly.pdbx_strand_id
1 'polypeptide(L)'
;MLFPELEGCAIVREVHTYGQVQGIDETEVDKTQHKGLGKKLMASAEQIASKKGFERIAVISAVGTREYYKKLGYRLEGEYMVKGI
;
A
#
# COMPACT_ATOMS: atom_id res chain seq x y z
N MET A 1 17.14 14.92 -6.60
CA MET A 1 16.57 14.51 -5.30
C MET A 1 17.59 13.70 -4.52
N LEU A 2 17.44 13.57 -3.20
CA LEU A 2 18.30 12.70 -2.38
C LEU A 2 18.14 11.21 -2.74
N PHE A 3 16.94 10.81 -3.20
CA PHE A 3 16.61 9.46 -3.66
C PHE A 3 16.10 9.53 -5.12
N PRO A 4 16.83 9.00 -6.11
CA PRO A 4 16.41 9.02 -7.52
C PRO A 4 15.07 8.32 -7.79
N GLU A 5 14.77 7.25 -7.06
CA GLU A 5 13.54 6.47 -7.18
C GLU A 5 12.26 7.25 -6.79
N LEU A 6 12.41 8.39 -6.11
CA LEU A 6 11.29 9.25 -5.71
C LEU A 6 11.01 10.39 -6.71
N GLU A 7 11.80 10.51 -7.77
CA GLU A 7 11.64 11.59 -8.75
C GLU A 7 10.28 11.49 -9.46
N GLY A 8 9.46 12.55 -9.36
CA GLY A 8 8.11 12.54 -9.94
C GLY A 8 7.12 11.59 -9.26
N CYS A 9 7.44 11.06 -8.07
CA CYS A 9 6.57 10.17 -7.30
C CYS A 9 5.72 10.94 -6.28
N ALA A 10 4.43 10.59 -6.17
CA ALA A 10 3.70 10.78 -4.92
C ALA A 10 4.16 9.72 -3.89
N ILE A 11 4.12 10.04 -2.59
CA ILE A 11 4.63 9.13 -1.54
C ILE A 11 3.52 8.72 -0.58
N VAL A 12 3.28 7.42 -0.48
CA VAL A 12 2.50 6.80 0.60
C VAL A 12 3.45 6.48 1.74
N ARG A 13 3.31 7.23 2.84
CA ARG A 13 4.16 7.09 4.02
C ARG A 13 3.75 5.92 4.91
N GLU A 14 2.46 5.61 4.93
CA GLU A 14 1.90 4.54 5.74
C GLU A 14 0.56 4.08 5.15
N VAL A 15 0.31 2.78 5.28
CA VAL A 15 -1.03 2.20 5.09
C VAL A 15 -1.28 1.30 6.28
N HIS A 16 -2.32 1.63 7.04
CA HIS A 16 -2.73 0.86 8.19
C HIS A 16 -4.19 0.47 8.04
N THR A 17 -4.49 -0.81 8.21
CA THR A 17 -5.87 -1.31 8.29
C THR A 17 -6.04 -2.02 9.62
N TYR A 18 -6.99 -1.54 10.43
CA TYR A 18 -7.33 -2.22 11.66
C TYR A 18 -8.03 -3.54 11.39
N GLY A 19 -7.66 -4.54 12.16
CA GLY A 19 -8.38 -5.79 12.27
C GLY A 19 -9.23 -5.85 13.54
N GLN A 20 -10.27 -6.69 13.57
CA GLN A 20 -10.80 -7.20 14.82
C GLN A 20 -9.71 -7.98 15.56
N VAL A 21 -9.55 -7.67 16.85
CA VAL A 21 -8.80 -8.48 17.80
C VAL A 21 -9.71 -9.66 18.13
N GLN A 22 -9.36 -10.86 17.68
CA GLN A 22 -10.10 -12.06 18.05
C GLN A 22 -9.94 -12.27 19.57
N GLY A 23 -11.03 -12.13 20.33
CA GLY A 23 -11.08 -12.60 21.70
C GLY A 23 -10.89 -14.12 21.72
N ILE A 24 -10.15 -14.63 22.69
CA ILE A 24 -9.65 -16.02 22.74
C ILE A 24 -10.77 -17.09 22.76
N ASP A 25 -12.04 -16.71 22.97
CA ASP A 25 -13.15 -17.64 23.24
C ASP A 25 -14.37 -17.56 22.30
N GLU A 26 -14.27 -16.97 21.12
CA GLU A 26 -15.38 -16.98 20.15
C GLU A 26 -15.08 -17.89 18.95
N THR A 27 -15.44 -19.18 19.12
CA THR A 27 -15.62 -20.11 18.01
C THR A 27 -16.68 -19.60 17.05
N GLU A 28 -16.22 -19.29 15.83
CA GLU A 28 -16.99 -18.93 14.64
C GLU A 28 -17.77 -17.61 14.64
N VAL A 29 -17.11 -16.47 14.41
CA VAL A 29 -17.78 -15.32 13.78
C VAL A 29 -16.83 -14.55 12.84
N ASP A 30 -17.20 -14.57 11.56
CA ASP A 30 -16.88 -13.62 10.50
C ASP A 30 -15.46 -13.50 9.91
N LYS A 31 -15.25 -14.25 8.83
CA LYS A 31 -14.16 -14.12 7.83
C LYS A 31 -14.23 -12.80 7.03
N THR A 32 -14.76 -11.71 7.59
CA THR A 32 -14.89 -10.39 6.94
C THR A 32 -13.62 -9.53 7.05
N GLN A 33 -12.76 -9.83 8.03
CA GLN A 33 -11.31 -10.05 7.91
C GLN A 33 -10.54 -9.52 6.69
N HIS A 34 -10.88 -10.09 5.53
CA HIS A 34 -10.05 -10.13 4.33
C HIS A 34 -10.60 -9.31 3.16
N LYS A 35 -11.44 -8.29 3.38
CA LYS A 35 -12.20 -7.61 2.30
C LYS A 35 -11.52 -6.41 1.61
N GLY A 36 -10.18 -6.39 1.55
CA GLY A 36 -9.47 -5.53 0.60
C GLY A 36 -9.50 -4.02 0.88
N LEU A 37 -9.76 -3.58 2.12
CA LEU A 37 -9.73 -2.16 2.48
C LEU A 37 -8.38 -1.52 2.15
N GLY A 38 -7.26 -2.16 2.49
CA GLY A 38 -5.93 -1.69 2.12
C GLY A 38 -5.77 -1.51 0.60
N LYS A 39 -6.31 -2.45 -0.19
CA LYS A 39 -6.28 -2.36 -1.66
C LYS A 39 -7.11 -1.17 -2.16
N LYS A 40 -8.26 -0.91 -1.54
CA LYS A 40 -9.10 0.26 -1.86
C LYS A 40 -8.40 1.58 -1.50
N LEU A 41 -7.75 1.64 -0.33
CA LEU A 41 -6.96 2.80 0.09
C LEU A 41 -5.83 3.08 -0.92
N MET A 42 -5.10 2.04 -1.33
CA MET A 42 -4.06 2.17 -2.35
C MET A 42 -4.63 2.63 -3.69
N ALA A 43 -5.73 2.06 -4.17
CA ALA A 43 -6.36 2.49 -5.41
C ALA A 43 -6.80 3.96 -5.36
N SER A 44 -7.34 4.43 -4.23
CA SER A 44 -7.69 5.84 -4.03
C SER A 44 -6.45 6.73 -4.03
N ALA A 45 -5.34 6.30 -3.40
CA ALA A 45 -4.09 7.04 -3.40
C ALA A 45 -3.51 7.18 -4.82
N GLU A 46 -3.53 6.10 -5.61
CA GLU A 46 -3.12 6.09 -7.03
C GLU A 46 -3.96 7.09 -7.85
N GLN A 47 -5.29 7.07 -7.69
CA GLN A 47 -6.18 8.01 -8.38
C GLN A 47 -5.94 9.48 -7.99
N ILE A 48 -5.70 9.76 -6.70
CA ILE A 48 -5.42 11.12 -6.23
C ILE A 48 -4.07 11.61 -6.78
N ALA A 49 -3.05 10.76 -6.77
CA ALA A 49 -1.73 11.10 -7.29
C ALA A 49 -1.78 11.39 -8.80
N SER A 50 -2.46 10.53 -9.58
CA SER A 50 -2.65 10.74 -11.02
C SER A 50 -3.40 12.05 -11.31
N LYS A 51 -4.49 12.35 -10.58
CA LYS A 51 -5.22 13.63 -10.70
C LYS A 51 -4.40 14.86 -10.33
N LYS A 52 -3.31 14.70 -9.57
CA LYS A 52 -2.39 15.78 -9.19
C LYS A 52 -1.19 15.89 -10.15
N GLY A 53 -1.13 15.08 -11.20
CA GLY A 53 -0.09 15.12 -12.22
C GLY A 53 1.16 14.31 -11.89
N PHE A 54 1.10 13.38 -10.93
CA PHE A 54 2.20 12.46 -10.68
C PHE A 54 2.09 11.25 -11.61
N GLU A 55 3.23 10.84 -12.19
CA GLU A 55 3.33 9.69 -13.09
C GLU A 55 3.63 8.38 -12.35
N ARG A 56 4.08 8.50 -11.10
CA ARG A 56 4.51 7.38 -10.27
C ARG A 56 4.06 7.58 -8.82
N ILE A 57 3.98 6.48 -8.09
CA ILE A 57 3.72 6.46 -6.66
C ILE A 57 4.67 5.50 -5.96
N ALA A 58 5.24 5.94 -4.85
CA ALA A 58 6.20 5.22 -4.04
C ALA A 58 5.61 4.94 -2.64
N VAL A 59 5.92 3.78 -2.06
CA VAL A 59 5.45 3.37 -0.74
C VAL A 59 6.62 3.01 0.15
N ILE A 60 6.62 3.56 1.37
CA ILE A 60 7.50 3.12 2.44
C ILE A 60 6.97 1.77 2.94
N SER A 61 7.75 0.70 2.77
CA SER A 61 7.34 -0.67 3.09
C SER A 61 8.42 -1.41 3.84
N ALA A 62 8.05 -1.94 5.02
CA ALA A 62 8.86 -2.92 5.73
C ALA A 62 9.06 -4.17 4.85
N VAL A 63 10.20 -4.85 4.98
CA VAL A 63 10.56 -6.01 4.15
C VAL A 63 9.44 -7.06 4.10
N GLY A 64 8.82 -7.36 5.24
CA GLY A 64 7.73 -8.35 5.36
C GLY A 64 6.42 -7.96 4.66
N THR A 65 6.23 -6.69 4.29
CA THR A 65 5.01 -6.22 3.60
C THR A 65 5.20 -6.02 2.10
N ARG A 66 6.42 -6.21 1.56
CA ARG A 66 6.70 -5.98 0.13
C ARG A 66 5.89 -6.90 -0.79
N GLU A 67 5.66 -8.16 -0.40
CA GLU A 67 4.84 -9.09 -1.19
C GLU A 67 3.39 -8.64 -1.35
N TYR A 68 2.85 -7.91 -0.37
CA TYR A 68 1.52 -7.30 -0.50
C TYR A 68 1.49 -6.27 -1.64
N TYR A 69 2.49 -5.37 -1.69
CA TYR A 69 2.58 -4.35 -2.74
C TYR A 69 2.92 -4.95 -4.11
N LYS A 70 3.75 -6.00 -4.18
CA LYS A 70 4.00 -6.73 -5.43
C LYS A 70 2.71 -7.27 -6.05
N LYS A 71 1.81 -7.82 -5.24
CA LYS A 71 0.47 -8.27 -5.69
C LYS A 71 -0.41 -7.13 -6.22
N LEU A 72 -0.10 -5.88 -5.88
CA LEU A 72 -0.77 -4.68 -6.39
C LEU A 72 -0.08 -4.06 -7.62
N GLY A 73 1.00 -4.68 -8.11
CA GLY A 73 1.76 -4.25 -9.29
C GLY A 73 2.96 -3.35 -8.99
N TYR A 74 3.31 -3.16 -7.71
CA TYR A 74 4.50 -2.39 -7.32
C TYR A 74 5.77 -3.24 -7.50
N ARG A 75 6.88 -2.55 -7.74
CA ARG A 75 8.23 -3.13 -7.87
C ARG A 75 9.15 -2.47 -6.87
N LEU A 76 10.18 -3.18 -6.42
CA LEU A 76 11.18 -2.60 -5.54
C LEU A 76 12.13 -1.75 -6.38
N GLU A 77 12.22 -0.45 -6.08
CA GLU A 77 13.20 0.48 -6.65
C GLU A 77 13.90 1.18 -5.47
N GLY A 78 15.21 0.95 -5.33
CA GLY A 78 15.96 1.40 -4.15
C GLY A 78 15.34 0.87 -2.85
N GLU A 79 14.95 1.78 -1.96
CA GLU A 79 14.34 1.43 -0.68
C GLU A 79 12.80 1.38 -0.70
N TYR A 80 12.17 1.71 -1.83
CA TYR A 80 10.73 1.94 -1.93
C TYR A 80 10.03 0.93 -2.84
N MET A 81 8.75 0.69 -2.57
CA MET A 81 7.87 0.00 -3.52
C MET A 81 7.27 1.04 -4.45
N VAL A 82 7.59 0.97 -5.75
CA VAL A 82 7.21 1.97 -6.75
C VAL A 82 6.29 1.36 -7.82
N LYS A 83 5.33 2.15 -8.30
CA LYS A 83 4.41 1.80 -9.39
C LYS A 83 4.13 3.02 -10.26
N GLY A 84 4.07 2.83 -11.58
CA GLY A 84 3.57 3.85 -12.52
C GLY A 84 2.04 3.91 -12.49
N ILE A 85 1.48 5.12 -12.55
CA ILE A 85 0.04 5.41 -12.38
C ILE A 85 -0.50 6.43 -13.38
#